data_AF-A0A831S426-F1
#
_entry.id   AF-A0A831S426-F1
#
_cell.length_a   1.000
_cell.length_b   1.000
_cell.length_c   1.000
_cell.angle_alpha   90.00
_cell.angle_beta   90.00
_cell.angle_gamma   90.00
#
_symmetry.space_group_name_H-M   'P 1'
#
loop_
_entity.id
_entity.type
_entity.pdbx_description
1 polymer ?
#
loop_
_entity_poly.entity_id
_entity_poly.type
_entity_poly.pdbx_seq_one_letter_code
_entity_poly.pdbx_strand_id
1 'polypeptide(L)'
;TRTIAALIEQNHDDKGIIWSKEVCPHQVHLVGLNLEDEKVKKAAEKLYEKLLKEDIDVLYDDRDSRPGEKFADADLIGIPIRLTISSRTLEKKAVEFKPRNKKDFEVLSETEVLKKIKNFYK
;
A
#
# COMPACT_ATOMS: atom_id res chain seq x y z
N THR A 1 -1.06 -5.31 -27.02
CA THR A 1 -1.62 -5.92 -25.79
C THR A 1 -0.78 -7.07 -25.20
N ARG A 2 0.26 -7.62 -25.87
CA ARG A 2 1.17 -8.63 -25.26
C ARG A 2 2.24 -8.08 -24.30
N THR A 3 2.53 -6.79 -24.34
CA THR A 3 3.63 -6.18 -23.56
C THR A 3 3.39 -6.21 -22.05
N ILE A 4 2.16 -5.94 -21.59
CA ILE A 4 1.81 -5.99 -20.17
C ILE A 4 1.84 -7.44 -19.66
N ALA A 5 1.32 -8.38 -20.44
CA ALA A 5 1.36 -9.81 -20.09
C ALA A 5 2.80 -10.32 -19.94
N ALA A 6 3.69 -9.99 -20.89
CA ALA A 6 5.10 -10.34 -20.81
C ALA A 6 5.81 -9.71 -19.61
N LEU A 7 5.45 -8.48 -19.23
CA LEU A 7 6.01 -7.83 -18.05
C LEU A 7 5.61 -8.55 -16.77
N ILE A 8 4.34 -8.94 -16.64
CA ILE A 8 3.83 -9.70 -15.48
C ILE A 8 4.51 -11.07 -15.41
N GLU A 9 4.60 -11.77 -16.54
CA GLU A 9 5.29 -13.07 -16.62
C GLU A 9 6.76 -12.97 -16.19
N GLN A 10 7.43 -11.85 -16.47
CA GLN A 10 8.83 -11.64 -16.07
C GLN A 10 8.99 -11.11 -14.64
N ASN A 11 7.98 -10.47 -14.06
CA ASN A 11 8.04 -9.82 -12.75
C ASN A 11 6.93 -10.31 -11.83
N HIS A 12 7.14 -11.48 -11.23
CA HIS A 12 6.27 -12.08 -10.23
C HIS A 12 7.08 -12.87 -9.21
N ASP A 13 6.45 -13.22 -8.10
CA ASP A 13 6.92 -14.23 -7.16
C ASP A 13 5.79 -15.23 -6.84
N ASP A 14 6.03 -16.16 -5.92
CA ASP A 14 5.04 -17.17 -5.50
C ASP A 14 3.75 -16.56 -4.93
N LYS A 15 3.74 -15.26 -4.62
CA LYS A 15 2.60 -14.55 -4.04
C LYS A 15 1.84 -13.71 -5.06
N GLY A 16 2.36 -13.55 -6.27
CA GLY A 16 1.69 -12.82 -7.35
C GLY A 16 2.56 -11.79 -8.05
N ILE A 17 1.91 -10.77 -8.61
CA ILE A 17 2.54 -9.81 -9.51
C ILE A 17 3.50 -8.90 -8.74
N ILE A 18 4.60 -8.50 -9.38
CA ILE A 18 5.45 -7.39 -8.93
C ILE A 18 5.44 -6.35 -10.05
N TRP A 19 4.61 -5.32 -9.91
CA TRP A 19 4.50 -4.28 -10.94
C TRP A 19 5.76 -3.41 -11.01
N SER A 20 6.16 -3.05 -12.23
CA SER A 20 7.08 -1.95 -12.46
C SER A 20 6.40 -0.61 -12.14
N LYS A 21 7.17 0.38 -11.67
CA LYS A 21 6.65 1.66 -11.20
C LYS A 21 5.95 2.48 -12.29
N GLU A 22 6.28 2.22 -13.56
CA GLU A 22 5.81 2.97 -14.72
C GLU A 22 4.43 2.52 -15.23
N VAL A 23 4.01 1.30 -14.88
CA VAL A 23 2.78 0.68 -15.44
C VAL A 23 1.89 0.04 -14.38
N CYS A 24 2.19 0.25 -13.10
CA CYS A 24 1.35 -0.23 -12.01
C CYS A 24 -0.06 0.41 -12.08
N PRO A 25 -1.13 -0.34 -11.76
CA PRO A 25 -2.50 0.19 -11.82
C PRO A 25 -2.78 1.28 -10.78
N HIS A 26 -2.08 1.20 -9.64
CA HIS A 26 -2.04 2.23 -8.60
C HIS A 26 -0.62 2.26 -8.03
N GLN A 27 -0.22 3.40 -7.47
CA GLN A 27 1.11 3.57 -6.89
C GLN A 27 1.21 3.02 -5.46
N VAL A 28 0.10 3.09 -4.72
CA VAL A 28 0.03 2.68 -3.32
C VAL A 28 -1.21 1.84 -3.06
N HIS A 29 -1.06 0.78 -2.27
CA HIS A 29 -2.16 0.01 -1.71
C HIS A 29 -2.24 0.33 -0.22
N LEU A 30 -3.24 1.13 0.18
CA LEU A 30 -3.50 1.46 1.56
C LEU A 30 -4.42 0.40 2.18
N VAL A 31 -3.94 -0.31 3.19
CA VAL A 31 -4.69 -1.33 3.90
C VAL A 31 -5.07 -0.80 5.28
N GLY A 32 -6.36 -0.66 5.51
CA GLY A 32 -6.91 -0.37 6.84
C GLY A 32 -7.19 -1.65 7.60
N LEU A 33 -6.63 -1.80 8.80
CA LEU A 33 -6.94 -2.88 9.73
C LEU A 33 -7.71 -2.32 10.93
N ASN A 34 -8.60 -3.12 11.51
CA ASN A 34 -9.39 -2.73 12.68
C ASN A 34 -10.25 -1.47 12.45
N LEU A 35 -10.90 -1.38 11.28
CA LEU A 35 -11.69 -0.19 10.90
C LEU A 35 -13.03 -0.09 11.64
N GLU A 36 -13.39 -1.10 12.42
CA GLU A 36 -14.43 -1.01 13.44
C GLU A 36 -14.10 0.04 14.53
N ASP A 37 -12.82 0.36 14.72
CA ASP A 37 -12.40 1.51 15.52
C ASP A 37 -12.47 2.79 14.67
N GLU A 38 -13.44 3.64 15.00
CA GLU A 38 -13.66 4.95 14.39
C GLU A 38 -12.39 5.84 14.34
N LYS A 39 -11.48 5.72 15.31
CA LYS A 39 -10.22 6.48 15.27
C LYS A 39 -9.31 5.98 14.16
N VAL A 40 -9.24 4.67 13.97
CA VAL A 40 -8.42 4.04 12.94
C VAL A 40 -9.00 4.31 11.56
N LYS A 41 -10.31 4.18 11.40
CA LYS A 41 -11.02 4.50 10.17
C LYS A 41 -10.77 5.94 9.73
N LYS A 42 -10.98 6.91 10.61
CA LYS A 42 -10.72 8.34 10.33
C LYS A 42 -9.27 8.63 9.99
N ALA A 43 -8.33 7.94 10.65
CA ALA A 43 -6.90 8.09 10.34
C ALA A 43 -6.55 7.54 8.95
N ALA A 44 -7.10 6.38 8.58
CA ALA A 44 -6.91 5.78 7.27
C ALA A 44 -7.52 6.66 6.15
N GLU A 45 -8.76 7.13 6.32
CA GLU A 45 -9.41 8.05 5.37
C GLU A 45 -8.64 9.36 5.23
N LYS A 46 -8.16 9.94 6.34
CA LYS A 46 -7.33 11.16 6.30
C LYS A 46 -6.03 10.94 5.55
N LEU A 47 -5.37 9.79 5.73
CA LEU A 47 -4.15 9.46 5.01
C LEU A 47 -4.43 9.27 3.52
N TYR A 48 -5.51 8.58 3.17
CA TYR A 48 -5.97 8.40 1.79
C TYR A 48 -6.16 9.76 1.09
N GLU A 49 -6.96 10.65 1.68
CA GLU A 49 -7.19 12.00 1.17
C GLU A 49 -5.90 12.82 1.01
N LYS A 50 -4.96 12.65 1.95
CA LYS A 50 -3.66 13.34 1.90
C LYS A 50 -2.80 12.83 0.74
N LEU A 51 -2.80 11.52 0.49
CA LEU A 51 -2.06 10.92 -0.63
C LEU A 51 -2.64 11.39 -1.97
N LEU A 52 -3.97 11.39 -2.11
CA LEU A 52 -4.63 11.89 -3.32
C LEU A 52 -4.31 13.37 -3.59
N LYS A 53 -4.30 14.21 -2.55
CA LYS A 53 -3.92 15.64 -2.67
C LYS A 53 -2.47 15.85 -3.12
N GLU A 54 -1.62 14.86 -2.92
CA GLU A 54 -0.22 14.87 -3.37
C GLU A 54 -0.05 14.20 -4.74
N ASP A 55 -1.15 13.98 -5.47
CA ASP A 55 -1.21 13.33 -6.80
C ASP A 55 -0.65 11.90 -6.80
N ILE A 56 -0.83 11.19 -5.67
CA ILE A 56 -0.45 9.79 -5.54
C ILE A 56 -1.69 8.93 -5.75
N ASP A 57 -1.62 8.00 -6.70
CA ASP A 57 -2.72 7.09 -6.98
C ASP A 57 -2.77 5.93 -5.95
N VAL A 58 -3.93 5.76 -5.30
CA VAL A 58 -4.10 4.87 -4.15
C VAL A 58 -5.26 3.91 -4.33
N LEU A 59 -4.99 2.61 -4.22
CA LEU A 59 -6.00 1.60 -3.95
C LEU A 59 -6.21 1.52 -2.44
N TYR A 60 -7.41 1.90 -1.96
CA TYR A 60 -7.76 1.81 -0.55
C TYR A 60 -8.56 0.52 -0.27
N ASP A 61 -8.03 -0.35 0.58
CA ASP A 61 -8.70 -1.57 1.06
C ASP A 61 -9.30 -1.35 2.45
N ASP A 62 -10.55 -0.88 2.45
CA ASP A 62 -11.40 -0.63 3.61
C ASP A 62 -12.35 -1.80 3.94
N ARG A 63 -12.20 -2.95 3.27
CA ARG A 63 -13.10 -4.11 3.42
C ARG A 63 -13.14 -4.63 4.85
N ASP A 64 -14.27 -5.22 5.25
CA ASP A 64 -14.37 -5.96 6.51
C ASP A 64 -13.87 -7.41 6.33
N SER A 65 -12.55 -7.54 6.20
CA SER A 65 -11.84 -8.81 5.96
C SER A 65 -10.69 -8.98 6.95
N ARG A 66 -10.29 -10.23 7.19
CA ARG A 66 -9.17 -10.55 8.09
C ARG A 66 -7.86 -9.98 7.56
N PRO A 67 -6.93 -9.52 8.43
CA PRO A 67 -5.64 -8.95 7.99
C PRO A 67 -4.86 -9.87 7.04
N GLY A 68 -4.86 -11.17 7.29
CA GLY A 68 -4.18 -12.16 6.44
C GLY A 68 -4.74 -12.22 5.02
N GLU A 69 -6.06 -12.09 4.86
CA GLU A 69 -6.74 -12.07 3.55
C GLU A 69 -6.38 -10.79 2.80
N LYS A 70 -6.50 -9.62 3.45
CA LYS A 70 -6.10 -8.34 2.86
C LYS A 70 -4.64 -8.33 2.39
N PHE A 71 -3.74 -8.89 3.19
CA PHE A 71 -2.33 -8.96 2.82
C PHE A 71 -2.05 -9.93 1.68
N ALA A 72 -2.75 -11.07 1.64
CA ALA A 72 -2.65 -12.01 0.53
C ALA A 72 -3.16 -11.37 -0.77
N ASP A 73 -4.32 -10.71 -0.73
CA ASP A 73 -4.87 -9.97 -1.88
C ASP A 73 -3.94 -8.84 -2.32
N ALA A 74 -3.38 -8.08 -1.37
CA ALA A 74 -2.43 -7.02 -1.68
C ALA A 74 -1.14 -7.54 -2.32
N ASP A 75 -0.60 -8.66 -1.82
CA ASP A 75 0.57 -9.32 -2.41
C ASP A 75 0.23 -9.89 -3.82
N LEU A 76 -0.99 -10.40 -4.01
CA LEU A 76 -1.48 -10.93 -5.30
C LEU A 76 -1.65 -9.84 -6.35
N ILE A 77 -2.31 -8.73 -5.99
CA ILE A 77 -2.52 -7.55 -6.84
C ILE A 77 -1.17 -6.91 -7.20
N GLY A 78 -0.22 -6.90 -6.26
CA GLY A 78 1.17 -6.61 -6.55
C GLY A 78 1.56 -5.14 -6.61
N ILE A 79 0.71 -4.22 -6.12
CA ILE A 79 0.99 -2.77 -6.14
C ILE A 79 2.34 -2.48 -5.45
N PRO A 80 3.21 -1.63 -6.04
CA PRO A 80 4.61 -1.54 -5.60
C PRO A 80 4.82 -1.15 -4.13
N ILE A 81 3.92 -0.35 -3.56
CA ILE A 81 4.00 0.11 -2.17
C ILE A 81 2.71 -0.27 -1.44
N ARG A 82 2.84 -1.01 -0.33
CA ARG A 82 1.74 -1.22 0.62
C ARG A 82 1.93 -0.33 1.84
N LEU A 83 0.89 0.43 2.18
CA LEU A 83 0.78 1.14 3.44
C LEU A 83 -0.21 0.42 4.34
N THR A 84 0.10 0.30 5.64
CA THR A 84 -0.84 -0.28 6.61
C THR A 84 -1.08 0.68 7.76
N ILE A 85 -2.37 0.94 8.03
CA ILE A 85 -2.86 1.66 9.20
C ILE A 85 -3.62 0.66 10.08
N SER A 86 -3.31 0.65 11.38
CA SER A 86 -4.00 -0.14 12.40
C SER A 86 -4.01 0.64 13.72
N SER A 87 -4.74 0.16 14.73
CA SER A 87 -4.67 0.74 16.08
C SER A 87 -3.23 0.83 16.59
N ARG A 88 -2.40 -0.20 16.32
CA ARG A 88 -0.98 -0.25 16.75
C ARG A 88 -0.12 0.83 16.10
N THR A 89 -0.29 1.07 14.81
CA THR A 89 0.49 2.09 14.09
C THR A 89 -0.01 3.49 14.46
N LEU A 90 -1.32 3.63 14.68
CA LEU A 90 -1.94 4.88 15.09
C LEU A 90 -1.46 5.35 16.47
N GLU A 91 -1.33 4.45 17.45
CA GLU A 91 -0.75 4.75 18.77
C GLU A 91 0.66 5.33 18.67
N LYS A 92 1.44 4.87 17.67
CA LYS A 92 2.79 5.35 17.38
C LYS A 92 2.82 6.59 16.49
N LYS A 93 1.67 7.12 16.08
CA LYS A 93 1.53 8.21 15.08
C LYS A 93 2.31 7.91 13.79
N ALA A 94 2.25 6.66 13.35
CA ALA A 94 3.04 6.14 12.25
C ALA A 94 2.21 5.27 11.31
N VAL A 95 2.82 4.91 10.18
CA VAL A 95 2.28 4.06 9.13
C VAL A 95 3.32 3.00 8.80
N GLU A 96 2.88 1.77 8.60
CA GLU A 96 3.77 0.72 8.09
C GLU A 96 3.91 0.85 6.58
N PHE A 97 5.14 1.06 6.12
CA PHE A 97 5.53 1.17 4.72
C PHE A 97 6.23 -0.12 4.29
N LYS A 98 5.68 -0.81 3.29
CA LYS A 98 6.25 -2.06 2.77
C LYS A 98 6.31 -2.06 1.25
N PRO A 99 7.52 -2.09 0.64
CA PRO A 99 7.66 -2.38 -0.78
C PRO A 99 7.24 -3.81 -1.12
N ARG A 100 6.51 -4.02 -2.22
CA ARG A 100 6.03 -5.34 -2.66
C ARG A 100 7.16 -6.34 -2.91
N ASN A 101 8.30 -5.86 -3.37
CA ASN A 101 9.49 -6.67 -3.64
C ASN A 101 10.37 -6.93 -2.40
N LYS A 102 9.99 -6.43 -1.22
CA LYS A 102 10.73 -6.65 0.04
C LYS A 102 9.90 -7.42 1.05
N LYS A 103 10.59 -8.19 1.89
CA LYS A 103 9.97 -8.90 3.02
C LYS A 103 9.70 -7.97 4.20
N ASP A 104 10.65 -7.08 4.47
CA ASP A 104 10.59 -6.16 5.61
C ASP A 104 9.74 -4.93 5.33
N PHE A 105 9.24 -4.34 6.41
CA PHE A 105 8.51 -3.09 6.41
C PHE A 105 9.19 -2.10 7.36
N GLU A 106 8.90 -0.83 7.17
CA GLU A 106 9.39 0.27 8.01
C GLU A 106 8.21 0.99 8.64
N VAL A 107 8.34 1.43 9.88
CA VAL A 107 7.32 2.22 10.57
C VAL A 107 7.74 3.68 10.49
N LEU A 108 7.01 4.47 9.72
CA LEU A 108 7.38 5.84 9.36
C LEU A 108 6.28 6.81 9.73
N SER A 109 6.62 8.06 10.05
CA SER A 109 5.63 9.12 10.16
C SER A 109 4.97 9.40 8.80
N GLU A 110 3.77 10.00 8.78
CA GLU A 110 3.09 10.34 7.53
C GLU A 110 3.95 11.20 6.59
N THR A 111 4.74 12.12 7.15
CA THR A 111 5.63 13.01 6.39
C THR A 111 6.77 12.23 5.74
N GLU A 112 7.34 11.26 6.46
CA GLU A 112 8.39 10.39 5.93
C GLU A 112 7.85 9.44 4.86
N VAL A 113 6.63 8.91 5.03
CA VAL A 113 5.95 8.10 4.01
C VAL A 113 5.82 8.88 2.71
N LEU A 114 5.29 10.10 2.75
CA LEU A 114 5.14 10.94 1.54
C LEU A 114 6.48 11.20 0.85
N LYS A 115 7.52 11.54 1.63
CA LYS A 115 8.87 11.74 1.09
C LYS A 115 9.40 10.47 0.43
N LYS A 116 9.17 9.32 1.04
CA LYS A 116 9.65 8.03 0.54
C LYS A 116 8.93 7.58 -0.73
N ILE A 117 7.61 7.76 -0.80
CA ILE A 117 6.82 7.49 -2.02
C ILE A 117 7.32 8.37 -3.16
N LYS A 118 7.46 9.68 -2.94
CA LYS A 118 7.95 10.61 -3.97
C LYS A 118 9.36 10.24 -4.45
N ASN A 119 10.25 9.82 -3.55
CA ASN A 119 11.59 9.36 -3.94
C ASN A 119 11.59 8.02 -4.68
N PHE A 120 10.61 7.15 -4.42
CA PHE A 120 10.46 5.86 -5.11
C PHE A 120 9.98 6.04 -6.56
N TYR A 121 9.12 7.03 -6.82
CA TYR A 121 8.55 7.32 -8.14
C TYR A 121 9.25 8.44 -8.92
N LYS A 122 10.24 9.12 -8.33
CA LYS A 122 11.20 9.93 -9.08
C LYS A 122 12.07 9.06 -9.99
#